data_AF-A0A7X4H8Q6-F1
#
_entry.id   AF-A0A7X4H8Q6-F1
#
_cell.length_a   1.000
_cell.length_b   1.000
_cell.length_c   1.000
_cell.angle_alpha   90.00
_cell.angle_beta   90.00
_cell.angle_gamma   90.00
#
_symmetry.space_group_name_H-M   'P 1'
#
loop_
_entity.id
_entity.type
_entity.pdbx_description
1 polymer ?
#
loop_
_entity_poly.entity_id
_entity_poly.type
_entity_poly.pdbx_seq_one_letter_code
_entity_poly.pdbx_strand_id
1 'polypeptide(L)'
;MKKLFGLDRRSGLAVAFIAATALSVSASDRYREHDDEDESQVKRGFDIVPPGVKLNLMGKNRALVGLGSYIVNTSGCIDCHSHPAYSPGSDPFKGEPERMNAEEYLSGGRTFGPTITAANITPDHAGKPAGLTRSEFVQMMRTGHNPKDPPGTIVQVMPWPVFGKKTDRDLAAIYEFLRAIPSLPDNTHPGP
;
A
#
# COMPACT_ATOMS: atom_id res chain seq x y z
N MET A 1 79.25 41.25 -18.89
CA MET A 1 78.88 41.02 -20.31
C MET A 1 77.40 40.65 -20.39
N LYS A 2 76.70 41.11 -21.45
CA LYS A 2 75.34 40.74 -21.89
C LYS A 2 74.14 41.02 -20.94
N LYS A 3 73.21 41.84 -21.44
CA LYS A 3 71.80 41.98 -20.98
C LYS A 3 70.96 40.81 -21.49
N LEU A 4 69.87 40.50 -20.79
CA LEU A 4 68.55 39.91 -21.16
C LEU A 4 67.87 39.50 -19.83
N PHE A 5 66.57 39.54 -19.56
CA PHE A 5 65.36 39.98 -20.30
C PHE A 5 64.44 40.79 -19.35
N GLY A 6 63.23 41.19 -19.76
CA GLY A 6 62.11 41.58 -18.86
C GLY A 6 61.08 40.43 -18.73
N LEU A 7 59.91 40.54 -18.09
CA LEU A 7 59.22 41.66 -17.42
C LEU A 7 58.10 41.07 -16.51
N ASP A 8 57.73 41.75 -15.42
CA ASP A 8 56.53 41.64 -14.57
C ASP A 8 55.87 40.27 -14.24
N ARG A 9 55.49 40.12 -12.96
CA ARG A 9 54.05 40.22 -12.55
C ARG A 9 53.88 40.39 -11.04
N ARG A 10 52.92 41.23 -10.66
CA ARG A 10 52.55 41.54 -9.27
C ARG A 10 51.84 40.34 -8.62
N SER A 11 52.27 39.95 -7.43
CA SER A 11 51.57 38.96 -6.60
C SER A 11 50.54 39.63 -5.69
N GLY A 12 49.27 39.28 -5.86
CA GLY A 12 48.20 39.57 -4.90
C GLY A 12 47.22 38.41 -4.88
N LEU A 13 47.03 37.80 -3.71
CA LEU A 13 46.13 36.66 -3.44
C LEU A 13 46.04 36.50 -1.91
N ALA A 14 44.93 36.15 -1.28
CA ALA A 14 43.51 36.38 -1.56
C ALA A 14 42.74 36.18 -0.24
N VAL A 15 41.60 36.86 -0.05
CA VAL A 15 40.68 36.55 1.04
C VAL A 15 39.71 35.48 0.54
N ALA A 16 39.75 34.29 1.14
CA ALA A 16 38.85 33.19 0.79
C ALA A 16 37.48 33.39 1.45
N PHE A 17 36.43 33.59 0.64
CA PHE A 17 35.05 33.49 1.10
C PHE A 17 34.59 32.03 1.01
N ILE A 18 34.23 31.43 2.15
CA ILE A 18 33.54 30.14 2.19
C ILE A 18 32.06 30.39 1.90
N ALA A 19 31.62 30.06 0.68
CA ALA A 19 30.22 30.14 0.30
C ALA A 19 29.48 28.90 0.79
N ALA A 20 28.59 29.06 1.77
CA ALA A 20 27.67 28.01 2.18
C ALA A 20 26.55 27.86 1.13
N THR A 21 26.68 26.89 0.23
CA THR A 21 25.66 26.59 -0.79
C THR A 21 24.48 25.85 -0.16
N ALA A 22 23.43 26.58 0.20
CA ALA A 22 22.12 25.98 0.45
C ALA A 22 21.57 25.42 -0.87
N LEU A 23 21.48 24.09 -0.98
CA LEU A 23 20.93 23.42 -2.16
C LEU A 23 19.42 23.67 -2.26
N SER A 24 19.02 24.63 -3.07
CA SER A 24 17.64 24.83 -3.48
C SER A 24 17.20 23.74 -4.45
N VAL A 25 16.73 22.62 -3.91
CA VAL A 25 16.11 21.52 -4.69
C VAL A 25 14.96 22.09 -5.51
N SER A 26 15.00 21.90 -6.84
CA SER A 26 13.99 22.43 -7.75
C SER A 26 12.66 21.70 -7.58
N ALA A 27 11.56 22.37 -7.92
CA ALA A 27 10.25 21.71 -8.00
C ALA A 27 10.28 20.51 -8.96
N SER A 28 11.04 20.60 -10.07
CA SER A 28 11.23 19.50 -11.03
C SER A 28 11.80 18.24 -10.38
N ASP A 29 12.73 18.40 -9.44
CA ASP A 29 13.44 17.28 -8.83
C ASP A 29 12.54 16.59 -7.80
N ARG A 30 11.75 17.38 -7.06
CA ARG A 30 10.71 16.85 -6.16
C ARG A 30 9.59 16.11 -6.89
N TYR A 31 9.17 16.61 -8.06
CA TYR A 31 8.20 15.90 -8.90
C TYR A 31 8.78 14.58 -9.41
N ARG A 32 10.04 14.56 -9.87
CA ARG A 32 10.71 13.31 -10.28
C ARG A 32 10.84 12.32 -9.13
N GLU A 33 11.31 12.75 -7.96
CA GLU A 33 11.47 11.90 -6.77
C GLU A 33 10.13 11.29 -6.33
N HIS A 34 9.06 12.07 -6.31
CA HIS A 34 7.70 11.60 -6.03
C HIS A 34 7.19 10.58 -7.07
N ASP A 35 7.37 10.85 -8.36
CA ASP A 35 6.94 9.94 -9.44
C ASP A 35 7.77 8.64 -9.44
N ASP A 36 9.08 8.73 -9.17
CA ASP A 36 9.98 7.58 -9.02
C ASP A 36 9.61 6.72 -7.78
N GLU A 37 9.22 7.34 -6.65
CA GLU A 37 8.67 6.64 -5.47
C GLU A 37 7.34 5.94 -5.76
N ASP A 38 6.43 6.61 -6.47
CA ASP A 38 5.15 6.05 -6.92
C ASP A 38 5.36 4.82 -7.81
N GLU A 39 6.23 4.91 -8.83
CA GLU A 39 6.56 3.79 -9.71
C GLU A 39 7.20 2.63 -8.93
N SER A 40 8.08 2.93 -7.97
CA SER A 40 8.69 1.96 -7.06
C SER A 40 7.64 1.20 -6.24
N GLN A 41 6.68 1.90 -5.63
CA GLN A 41 5.58 1.28 -4.88
C GLN A 41 4.64 0.47 -5.78
N VAL A 42 4.30 0.97 -6.97
CA VAL A 42 3.48 0.25 -7.96
C VAL A 42 4.16 -1.04 -8.38
N LYS A 43 5.47 -1.01 -8.70
CA LYS A 43 6.25 -2.21 -9.04
C LYS A 43 6.30 -3.17 -7.86
N ARG A 44 6.70 -2.69 -6.67
CA ARG A 44 6.79 -3.53 -5.46
C ARG A 44 5.46 -4.18 -5.12
N GLY A 45 4.35 -3.49 -5.32
CA GLY A 45 3.01 -4.02 -5.13
C GLY A 45 2.67 -5.19 -6.04
N PHE A 46 3.11 -5.18 -7.31
CA PHE A 46 3.01 -6.35 -8.18
C PHE A 46 3.97 -7.48 -7.76
N ASP A 47 5.19 -7.15 -7.33
CA ASP A 47 6.18 -8.14 -6.89
C ASP A 47 5.76 -8.90 -5.61
N ILE A 48 4.91 -8.31 -4.75
CA ILE A 48 4.44 -8.92 -3.48
C ILE A 48 3.01 -9.47 -3.52
N VAL A 49 2.39 -9.60 -4.70
CA VAL A 49 1.12 -10.32 -4.81
C VAL A 49 1.34 -11.77 -4.36
N PRO A 50 0.59 -12.30 -3.37
CA PRO A 50 0.83 -13.65 -2.87
C PRO A 50 0.78 -14.74 -3.96
N PRO A 51 1.75 -15.68 -3.99
CA PRO A 51 1.76 -16.77 -4.96
C PRO A 51 0.46 -17.59 -4.94
N GLY A 52 -0.28 -17.56 -6.04
CA GLY A 52 -1.60 -18.19 -6.19
C GLY A 52 -2.73 -17.19 -6.42
N VAL A 53 -2.60 -15.95 -5.95
CA VAL A 53 -3.58 -14.87 -6.17
C VAL A 53 -3.46 -14.36 -7.62
N LYS A 54 -4.43 -14.71 -8.46
CA LYS A 54 -4.44 -14.35 -9.89
C LYS A 54 -5.21 -13.04 -10.12
N LEU A 55 -4.49 -11.97 -10.47
CA LEU A 55 -5.10 -10.67 -10.72
C LEU A 55 -5.81 -10.58 -12.08
N ASN A 56 -7.09 -10.21 -12.08
CA ASN A 56 -7.85 -9.79 -13.24
C ASN A 56 -7.64 -8.28 -13.49
N LEU A 57 -6.72 -7.94 -14.38
CA LEU A 57 -6.40 -6.54 -14.73
C LEU A 57 -7.28 -5.95 -15.86
N MET A 58 -8.23 -6.72 -16.40
CA MET A 58 -9.08 -6.25 -17.49
C MET A 58 -9.98 -5.10 -17.03
N GLY A 59 -9.95 -3.99 -17.76
CA GLY A 59 -10.73 -2.79 -17.48
C GLY A 59 -10.34 -2.04 -16.20
N LYS A 60 -9.13 -2.25 -15.67
CA LYS A 60 -8.66 -1.65 -14.41
C LYS A 60 -7.42 -0.78 -14.59
N ASN A 61 -7.27 0.23 -13.73
CA ASN A 61 -6.08 1.06 -13.71
C ASN A 61 -4.91 0.29 -13.07
N ARG A 62 -3.93 -0.13 -13.89
CA ARG A 62 -2.77 -0.91 -13.44
C ARG A 62 -1.94 -0.24 -12.35
N ALA A 63 -1.77 1.08 -12.40
CA ALA A 63 -1.01 1.80 -11.36
C ALA A 63 -1.76 1.76 -10.02
N LEU A 64 -3.09 1.96 -10.03
CA LEU A 64 -3.92 1.82 -8.83
C LEU A 64 -3.95 0.38 -8.30
N VAL A 65 -3.98 -0.64 -9.17
CA VAL A 65 -3.87 -2.05 -8.73
C VAL A 65 -2.52 -2.34 -8.07
N GLY A 66 -1.41 -1.87 -8.65
CA GLY A 66 -0.07 -2.05 -8.08
C GLY A 66 0.07 -1.35 -6.72
N LEU A 67 -0.23 -0.06 -6.65
CA LEU A 67 -0.21 0.71 -5.41
C LEU A 67 -1.17 0.13 -4.35
N GLY A 68 -2.35 -0.35 -4.76
CA GLY A 68 -3.31 -0.99 -3.88
C GLY A 68 -2.79 -2.30 -3.30
N SER A 69 -2.15 -3.12 -4.13
CA SER A 69 -1.46 -4.35 -3.70
C SER A 69 -0.35 -4.04 -2.69
N TYR A 70 0.46 -3.02 -2.97
CA TYR A 70 1.50 -2.56 -2.05
C TYR A 70 0.91 -2.21 -0.69
N ILE A 71 -0.13 -1.38 -0.65
CA ILE A 71 -0.76 -0.94 0.59
C ILE A 71 -1.41 -2.11 1.34
N VAL A 72 -2.20 -2.95 0.66
CA VAL A 72 -2.96 -4.06 1.29
C VAL A 72 -2.03 -5.11 1.89
N ASN A 73 -0.94 -5.47 1.21
CA ASN A 73 0.02 -6.47 1.67
C ASN A 73 1.10 -5.93 2.63
N THR A 74 1.09 -4.62 2.96
CA THR A 74 2.04 -4.02 3.92
C THR A 74 1.38 -3.30 5.10
N SER A 75 0.06 -3.04 5.04
CA SER A 75 -0.69 -2.28 6.06
C SER A 75 -1.60 -3.15 6.94
N GLY A 76 -1.31 -4.44 7.09
CA GLY A 76 -2.02 -5.34 8.02
C GLY A 76 -3.47 -5.70 7.64
N CYS A 77 -3.88 -5.49 6.38
CA CYS A 77 -5.20 -5.90 5.92
C CYS A 77 -5.36 -7.43 5.94
N ILE A 78 -4.29 -8.14 5.57
CA ILE A 78 -4.25 -9.61 5.49
C ILE A 78 -4.39 -10.29 6.85
N ASP A 79 -3.87 -9.68 7.93
CA ASP A 79 -3.79 -10.23 9.29
C ASP A 79 -5.16 -10.51 9.92
N CYS A 80 -6.16 -9.72 9.52
CA CYS A 80 -7.55 -9.83 9.93
C CYS A 80 -8.41 -10.47 8.84
N HIS A 81 -8.20 -10.11 7.56
CA HIS A 81 -9.07 -10.57 6.49
C HIS A 81 -8.66 -11.90 5.86
N SER A 82 -7.64 -12.60 6.37
CA SER A 82 -7.28 -13.95 5.89
C SER A 82 -7.10 -14.90 7.07
N HIS A 83 -7.86 -15.99 7.13
CA HIS A 83 -7.73 -17.01 8.18
C HIS A 83 -7.88 -18.44 7.63
N PRO A 84 -6.94 -19.38 7.91
CA PRO A 84 -5.59 -19.11 8.38
C PRO A 84 -4.83 -18.26 7.37
N ALA A 85 -4.08 -17.26 7.86
CA ALA A 85 -3.36 -16.31 6.99
C ALA A 85 -2.25 -16.99 6.17
N TYR A 86 -1.61 -18.02 6.72
CA TYR A 86 -0.53 -18.78 6.07
C TYR A 86 -1.00 -20.18 5.69
N SER A 87 -0.43 -20.75 4.64
CA SER A 87 -0.65 -22.15 4.29
C SER A 87 -0.14 -23.10 5.40
N PRO A 88 -0.58 -24.36 5.44
CA PRO A 88 -0.07 -25.33 6.40
C PRO A 88 1.45 -25.53 6.28
N GLY A 89 2.18 -25.35 7.38
CA GLY A 89 3.64 -25.50 7.43
C GLY A 89 4.42 -24.31 6.84
N SER A 90 3.83 -23.11 6.80
CA SER A 90 4.45 -21.90 6.27
C SER A 90 4.18 -20.63 7.10
N ASP A 91 4.01 -20.80 8.42
CA ASP A 91 3.79 -19.72 9.39
C ASP A 91 5.14 -19.15 9.90
N PRO A 92 5.52 -17.91 9.51
CA PRO A 92 6.78 -17.31 9.94
C PRO A 92 6.84 -17.05 11.44
N PHE A 93 5.72 -16.94 12.15
CA PHE A 93 5.70 -16.81 13.62
C PHE A 93 6.10 -18.12 14.33
N LYS A 94 6.13 -19.24 13.61
CA LYS A 94 6.69 -20.53 14.05
C LYS A 94 8.13 -20.77 13.55
N GLY A 95 8.70 -19.83 12.79
CA GLY A 95 10.00 -19.99 12.12
C GLY A 95 9.94 -20.81 10.83
N GLU A 96 8.76 -21.04 10.27
CA GLU A 96 8.56 -21.71 8.99
C GLU A 96 8.76 -20.71 7.82
N PRO A 97 9.07 -21.17 6.59
CA PRO A 97 9.16 -20.28 5.43
C PRO A 97 7.82 -19.60 5.15
N GLU A 98 7.80 -18.27 5.02
CA GLU A 98 6.55 -17.53 4.79
C GLU A 98 5.86 -17.95 3.48
N ARG A 99 4.59 -18.36 3.58
CA ARG A 99 3.68 -18.45 2.43
C ARG A 99 2.26 -18.16 2.86
N MET A 100 1.73 -17.05 2.35
CA MET A 100 0.31 -16.68 2.51
C MET A 100 -0.62 -17.74 1.91
N ASN A 101 -1.74 -17.98 2.58
CA ASN A 101 -2.79 -18.86 2.11
C ASN A 101 -3.61 -18.18 1.00
N ALA A 102 -3.29 -18.48 -0.26
CA ALA A 102 -4.00 -17.92 -1.41
C ALA A 102 -5.48 -18.37 -1.51
N GLU A 103 -5.87 -19.45 -0.85
CA GLU A 103 -7.25 -19.98 -0.86
C GLU A 103 -8.17 -19.22 0.09
N GLU A 104 -7.62 -18.61 1.15
CA GLU A 104 -8.34 -17.77 2.13
C GLU A 104 -7.86 -16.31 2.11
N TYR A 105 -7.23 -15.89 1.01
CA TYR A 105 -6.67 -14.54 0.89
C TYR A 105 -7.79 -13.51 0.81
N LEU A 106 -7.92 -12.71 1.88
CA LEU A 106 -8.93 -11.66 2.03
C LEU A 106 -10.40 -12.16 2.10
N SER A 107 -10.61 -13.47 2.34
CA SER A 107 -11.93 -14.12 2.53
C SER A 107 -12.58 -13.89 3.90
N GLY A 108 -11.87 -13.26 4.84
CA GLY A 108 -12.31 -12.98 6.20
C GLY A 108 -11.86 -14.05 7.20
N GLY A 109 -12.75 -14.38 8.14
CA GLY A 109 -12.63 -15.55 9.02
C GLY A 109 -11.95 -15.30 10.37
N ARG A 110 -11.11 -14.27 10.53
CA ARG A 110 -10.45 -13.98 11.81
C ARG A 110 -11.47 -13.57 12.89
N THR A 111 -11.49 -14.24 14.03
CA THR A 111 -12.42 -13.95 15.14
C THR A 111 -11.78 -13.08 16.23
N PHE A 112 -12.61 -12.24 16.84
CA PHE A 112 -12.23 -11.28 17.88
C PHE A 112 -13.25 -11.34 19.01
N GLY A 113 -12.93 -12.15 20.02
CA GLY A 113 -13.89 -12.50 21.07
C GLY A 113 -15.04 -13.37 20.52
N PRO A 114 -16.20 -13.40 21.18
CA PRO A 114 -17.26 -14.37 20.88
C PRO A 114 -18.17 -14.01 19.70
N THR A 115 -18.15 -12.77 19.20
CA THR A 115 -19.20 -12.25 18.31
C THR A 115 -18.72 -11.45 17.09
N ILE A 116 -17.43 -11.13 16.99
CA ILE A 116 -16.89 -10.35 15.87
C ILE A 116 -16.01 -11.25 15.02
N THR A 117 -16.32 -11.36 13.74
CA THR A 117 -15.50 -12.03 12.73
C THR A 117 -15.17 -11.02 11.63
N ALA A 118 -13.92 -11.00 11.18
CA ALA A 118 -13.51 -10.18 10.04
C ALA A 118 -14.25 -10.63 8.77
N ALA A 119 -14.85 -9.67 8.08
CA ALA A 119 -15.63 -9.91 6.87
C ALA A 119 -14.76 -10.32 5.68
N ASN A 120 -15.36 -11.02 4.73
CA ASN A 120 -14.84 -11.20 3.38
C ASN A 120 -14.77 -9.83 2.67
N ILE A 121 -13.59 -9.45 2.17
CA ILE A 121 -13.38 -8.20 1.41
C ILE A 121 -12.97 -8.45 -0.05
N THR A 122 -13.00 -9.70 -0.50
CA THR A 122 -12.91 -10.04 -1.93
C THR A 122 -14.10 -9.45 -2.71
N PRO A 123 -14.02 -9.34 -4.05
CA PRO A 123 -15.09 -8.73 -4.82
C PRO A 123 -16.26 -9.71 -4.99
N ASP A 124 -17.48 -9.18 -4.95
CA ASP A 124 -18.67 -9.92 -5.34
C ASP A 124 -18.71 -10.21 -6.86
N HIS A 125 -19.75 -10.91 -7.33
CA HIS A 125 -19.95 -11.19 -8.77
C HIS A 125 -20.07 -9.93 -9.65
N ALA A 126 -20.39 -8.77 -9.08
CA ALA A 126 -20.44 -7.48 -9.77
C ALA A 126 -19.08 -6.74 -9.76
N GLY A 127 -18.04 -7.32 -9.15
CA GLY A 127 -16.73 -6.70 -9.01
C GLY A 127 -16.70 -5.59 -7.94
N LYS A 128 -17.43 -5.76 -6.83
CA LYS A 128 -17.45 -4.85 -5.67
C LYS A 128 -16.81 -5.50 -4.43
N PRO A 129 -15.70 -4.98 -3.89
CA PRO A 129 -15.07 -5.44 -2.65
C PRO A 129 -16.05 -5.41 -1.47
N ALA A 130 -16.18 -6.53 -0.74
CA ALA A 130 -17.20 -6.70 0.32
C ALA A 130 -18.64 -6.37 -0.15
N GLY A 131 -18.92 -6.38 -1.46
CA GLY A 131 -20.16 -5.91 -2.07
C GLY A 131 -20.43 -4.40 -1.94
N LEU A 132 -19.43 -3.57 -1.68
CA LEU A 132 -19.53 -2.10 -1.57
C LEU A 132 -19.12 -1.41 -2.87
N THR A 133 -19.82 -0.33 -3.24
CA THR A 133 -19.34 0.63 -4.25
C THR A 133 -18.12 1.40 -3.74
N ARG A 134 -17.38 2.08 -4.64
CA ARG A 134 -16.20 2.88 -4.26
C ARG A 134 -16.54 3.98 -3.25
N SER A 135 -17.70 4.64 -3.40
CA SER A 135 -18.17 5.69 -2.48
C SER A 135 -18.49 5.13 -1.10
N GLU A 136 -19.19 4.00 -1.04
CA GLU A 136 -19.54 3.31 0.21
C GLU A 136 -18.27 2.80 0.92
N PHE A 137 -17.33 2.21 0.17
CA PHE A 137 -16.04 1.80 0.69
C PHE A 137 -15.27 2.99 1.28
N VAL A 138 -15.11 4.09 0.54
CA VAL A 138 -14.43 5.29 1.06
C VAL A 138 -15.14 5.85 2.30
N GLN A 139 -16.48 5.91 2.30
CA GLN A 139 -17.25 6.37 3.46
C GLN A 139 -17.01 5.48 4.70
N MET A 140 -17.06 4.15 4.54
CA MET A 140 -16.75 3.21 5.61
C MET A 140 -15.32 3.39 6.13
N MET A 141 -14.34 3.52 5.24
CA MET A 141 -12.93 3.73 5.62
C MET A 141 -12.70 5.06 6.35
N ARG A 142 -13.46 6.12 6.03
CA ARG A 142 -13.36 7.45 6.66
C ARG A 142 -14.12 7.56 7.99
N THR A 143 -15.19 6.78 8.19
CA THR A 143 -16.16 7.01 9.29
C THR A 143 -16.40 5.81 10.20
N GLY A 144 -15.99 4.61 9.81
CA GLY A 144 -16.31 3.36 10.51
C GLY A 144 -17.75 2.87 10.32
N HIS A 145 -18.61 3.60 9.60
CA HIS A 145 -19.98 3.17 9.29
C HIS A 145 -20.00 2.34 7.99
N ASN A 146 -20.25 1.04 8.12
CA ASN A 146 -20.56 0.16 7.00
C ASN A 146 -22.06 0.32 6.63
N PRO A 147 -22.43 0.64 5.38
CA PRO A 147 -23.84 0.80 5.00
C PRO A 147 -24.65 -0.50 5.03
N LYS A 148 -24.02 -1.66 5.23
CA LYS A 148 -24.67 -2.96 5.45
C LYS A 148 -25.01 -3.24 6.92
N ASP A 149 -24.44 -2.48 7.86
CA ASP A 149 -24.69 -2.62 9.29
C ASP A 149 -25.90 -1.77 9.71
N PRO A 150 -26.54 -2.05 10.87
CA PRO A 150 -27.61 -1.21 11.38
C PRO A 150 -27.18 0.27 11.56
N PRO A 151 -28.06 1.25 11.26
CA PRO A 151 -27.73 2.67 11.40
C PRO A 151 -27.19 3.03 12.79
N GLY A 152 -26.06 3.73 12.83
CA GLY A 152 -25.36 4.09 14.07
C GLY A 152 -24.34 3.06 14.56
N THR A 153 -24.29 1.85 14.00
CA THR A 153 -23.22 0.89 14.28
C THR A 153 -21.89 1.33 13.66
N ILE A 154 -20.80 1.13 14.39
CA ILE A 154 -19.41 1.38 13.97
C ILE A 154 -18.65 0.07 13.97
N VAL A 155 -17.85 -0.19 12.93
CA VAL A 155 -16.91 -1.33 12.90
C VAL A 155 -15.88 -1.17 14.02
N GLN A 156 -15.91 -2.08 15.01
CA GLN A 156 -15.15 -1.95 16.26
C GLN A 156 -13.68 -2.38 16.16
N VAL A 157 -13.38 -3.41 15.36
CA VAL A 157 -12.04 -4.04 15.32
C VAL A 157 -11.18 -3.52 14.17
N MET A 158 -11.77 -3.28 13.00
CA MET A 158 -11.04 -2.74 11.86
C MET A 158 -10.48 -1.34 12.21
N PRO A 159 -9.17 -1.06 12.03
CA PRO A 159 -8.57 0.21 12.40
C PRO A 159 -8.86 1.32 11.37
N TRP A 160 -10.16 1.53 11.07
CA TRP A 160 -10.65 2.58 10.18
C TRP A 160 -10.17 4.00 10.58
N PRO A 161 -9.94 4.39 11.86
CA PRO A 161 -9.41 5.72 12.17
C PRO A 161 -7.96 5.94 11.71
N VAL A 162 -7.23 4.86 11.41
CA VAL A 162 -5.88 4.91 10.83
C VAL A 162 -5.97 4.91 9.31
N PHE A 163 -6.71 3.97 8.71
CA PHE A 163 -6.85 3.90 7.27
C PHE A 163 -7.62 5.09 6.67
N GLY A 164 -8.58 5.64 7.42
CA GLY A 164 -9.32 6.86 7.11
C GLY A 164 -8.48 8.14 7.12
N LYS A 165 -7.16 8.06 7.33
CA LYS A 165 -6.20 9.16 7.12
C LYS A 165 -5.43 9.04 5.80
N LYS A 166 -5.50 7.92 5.09
CA LYS A 166 -4.85 7.73 3.78
C LYS A 166 -5.40 8.73 2.74
N THR A 167 -4.69 8.97 1.66
CA THR A 167 -5.17 9.86 0.58
C THR A 167 -6.37 9.23 -0.16
N ASP A 168 -7.15 10.04 -0.89
CA ASP A 168 -8.23 9.50 -1.74
C ASP A 168 -7.69 8.61 -2.88
N ARG A 169 -6.43 8.82 -3.28
CA ARG A 169 -5.71 7.96 -4.22
C ARG A 169 -5.39 6.60 -3.60
N ASP A 170 -4.90 6.57 -2.36
CA ASP A 170 -4.63 5.31 -1.64
C ASP A 170 -5.91 4.49 -1.44
N LEU A 171 -7.00 5.13 -1.03
CA LEU A 171 -8.29 4.45 -0.88
C LEU A 171 -8.84 3.98 -2.24
N ALA A 172 -8.61 4.72 -3.32
CA ALA A 172 -8.91 4.27 -4.68
C ALA A 172 -8.04 3.08 -5.11
N ALA A 173 -6.76 3.09 -4.74
CA ALA A 173 -5.80 2.04 -5.07
C ALA A 173 -6.16 0.74 -4.35
N ILE A 174 -6.40 0.78 -3.03
CA ILE A 174 -6.91 -0.35 -2.25
C ILE A 174 -8.18 -0.92 -2.90
N TYR A 175 -9.17 -0.07 -3.20
CA TYR A 175 -10.42 -0.50 -3.82
C TYR A 175 -10.20 -1.16 -5.18
N GLU A 176 -9.37 -0.58 -6.05
CA GLU A 176 -9.08 -1.11 -7.38
C GLU A 176 -8.28 -2.43 -7.33
N PHE A 177 -7.38 -2.60 -6.37
CA PHE A 177 -6.71 -3.88 -6.09
C PHE A 177 -7.69 -4.95 -5.61
N LEU A 178 -8.55 -4.63 -4.63
CA LEU A 178 -9.58 -5.55 -4.16
C LEU A 178 -10.60 -5.92 -5.26
N ARG A 179 -10.75 -5.11 -6.31
CA ARG A 179 -11.51 -5.48 -7.52
C ARG A 179 -10.76 -6.44 -8.45
N ALA A 180 -9.43 -6.47 -8.37
CA ALA A 180 -8.57 -7.25 -9.25
C ALA A 180 -8.29 -8.66 -8.73
N ILE A 181 -8.39 -8.92 -7.43
CA ILE A 181 -8.19 -10.26 -6.84
C ILE A 181 -9.37 -11.21 -7.18
N PRO A 182 -9.21 -12.54 -7.03
CA PRO A 182 -10.31 -13.49 -7.18
C PRO A 182 -11.47 -13.20 -6.22
N SER A 183 -12.70 -13.45 -6.69
CA SER A 183 -13.89 -13.54 -5.83
C SER A 183 -13.85 -14.85 -5.06
N LEU A 184 -13.94 -14.80 -3.73
CA LEU A 184 -13.98 -15.98 -2.85
C LEU A 184 -15.32 -15.99 -2.08
N PRO A 185 -15.86 -17.19 -1.76
CA PRO A 185 -16.96 -17.30 -0.81
C PRO A 185 -16.51 -16.84 0.59
N ASP A 186 -17.47 -16.63 1.48
CA ASP A 186 -17.15 -16.38 2.88
C ASP A 186 -16.43 -17.58 3.49
N ASN A 187 -15.39 -17.29 4.28
CA ASN A 187 -14.49 -18.24 4.90
C ASN A 187 -15.25 -19.32 5.72
N THR A 188 -15.05 -20.60 5.38
CA THR A 188 -15.73 -21.72 6.04
C THR A 188 -15.03 -22.23 7.31
N HIS A 189 -13.90 -21.63 7.68
CA HIS A 189 -13.03 -22.06 8.78
C HIS A 189 -12.66 -20.89 9.72
N PRO A 190 -13.62 -20.10 10.24
CA PRO A 190 -13.30 -18.95 11.08
C PRO A 190 -12.61 -19.35 12.39
N GLY A 191 -11.63 -18.55 12.82
CA GLY A 191 -10.79 -18.85 13.97
C GLY A 191 -9.96 -17.67 14.50
N PRO A 192 -9.31 -17.83 15.66
CA PRO A 192 -8.63 -16.76 16.41
C PRO A 192 -7.26 -16.33 15.84
#